data_AF-A0A249A1X7-F1
#
_entry.id   AF-A0A249A1X7-F1
#
_cell.length_a   1.000
_cell.length_b   1.000
_cell.length_c   1.000
_cell.angle_alpha   90.00
_cell.angle_beta   90.00
_cell.angle_gamma   90.00
#
_symmetry.space_group_name_H-M   'P 1'
#
loop_
_entity.id
_entity.type
_entity.pdbx_description
1 polymer ?
#
loop_
_entity_poly.entity_id
_entity_poly.type
_entity_poly.pdbx_seq_one_letter_code
_entity_poly.pdbx_strand_id
1 'polypeptide(L)'
;MAKPDETPITKAECQSQLAELGVQYKKLPMAITRHICNATTNIHGKVIKVSVVERVGYGVQITAQGNEKSCLVTYEAMLGMAEAMGLFDEVKEQNND
;
A
#
# COMPACT_ATOMS: atom_id res chain seq x y z
N MET A 1 9.38 29.22 19.71
CA MET A 1 9.87 28.37 18.62
C MET A 1 8.66 27.80 17.90
N ALA A 2 8.36 28.28 16.70
CA ALA A 2 7.30 27.71 15.89
C ALA A 2 7.73 26.31 15.42
N LYS A 3 6.84 25.31 15.54
CA LYS A 3 7.06 24.00 14.91
C LYS A 3 7.18 24.22 13.40
N PRO A 4 8.07 23.50 12.69
CA PRO A 4 8.13 23.63 11.24
C PRO A 4 6.75 23.31 10.67
N ASP A 5 6.26 24.18 9.79
CA ASP A 5 5.04 23.97 9.02
C ASP A 5 5.20 22.69 8.19
N GLU A 6 4.73 21.55 8.72
CA GLU A 6 4.56 20.33 7.94
C GLU A 6 3.43 20.60 6.94
N THR A 7 3.83 21.03 5.74
CA THR A 7 2.90 21.12 4.62
C THR A 7 2.40 19.71 4.35
N PRO A 8 1.07 19.45 4.34
CA PRO A 8 0.56 18.10 4.12
C PRO A 8 1.04 17.62 2.74
N ILE A 9 1.63 16.41 2.71
CA ILE A 9 2.08 15.82 1.45
C ILE A 9 0.91 15.79 0.46
N THR A 10 1.17 16.21 -0.77
CA THR A 10 0.17 16.17 -1.82
C THR A 10 -0.09 14.72 -2.24
N LYS A 11 -1.26 14.48 -2.83
CA LYS A 11 -1.58 13.15 -3.40
C LYS A 11 -0.55 12.70 -4.43
N ALA A 12 0.02 13.64 -5.21
CA ALA A 12 1.01 13.34 -6.23
C ALA A 12 2.34 12.91 -5.61
N GLU A 13 2.80 13.59 -4.57
CA GLU A 13 4.03 13.22 -3.84
C GLU A 13 3.87 11.85 -3.18
N CYS A 14 2.74 11.60 -2.53
CA CYS A 14 2.44 10.30 -1.95
C CYS A 14 2.42 9.19 -3.02
N GLN A 15 1.84 9.45 -4.20
CA GLN A 15 1.88 8.51 -5.32
C GLN A 15 3.30 8.23 -5.81
N SER A 16 4.17 9.24 -5.85
CA SER A 16 5.59 9.08 -6.22
C SER A 16 6.31 8.19 -5.21
N GLN A 17 6.18 8.48 -3.92
CA GLN A 17 6.79 7.69 -2.85
C GLN A 17 6.31 6.24 -2.85
N LEU A 18 5.01 6.01 -3.07
CA LEU A 18 4.46 4.66 -3.20
C LEU A 18 5.01 3.93 -4.43
N ALA A 19 5.21 4.63 -5.55
CA ALA A 19 5.80 4.05 -6.75
C ALA A 19 7.28 3.67 -6.54
N GLU A 20 8.03 4.50 -5.81
CA GLU A 20 9.42 4.21 -5.42
C GLU A 20 9.52 2.98 -4.51
N LEU A 21 8.53 2.78 -3.62
CA LEU A 21 8.39 1.55 -2.83
C LEU A 21 7.95 0.34 -3.66
N GLY A 22 7.64 0.50 -4.95
CA GLY A 22 7.23 -0.61 -5.83
C GLY A 22 5.72 -0.83 -5.94
N VAL A 23 4.89 0.06 -5.39
CA VAL A 23 3.44 0.04 -5.59
C VAL A 23 3.10 0.52 -7.00
N GLN A 24 2.26 -0.23 -7.72
CA GLN A 24 1.93 0.06 -9.12
C GLN A 24 0.45 0.38 -9.27
N TYR A 25 0.12 1.47 -9.98
CA TYR A 25 -1.25 1.80 -10.34
C TYR A 25 -1.44 1.80 -11.86
N LYS A 26 -1.86 0.65 -12.41
CA LYS A 26 -1.97 0.46 -13.87
C LYS A 26 -3.03 -0.58 -14.22
N LYS A 27 -3.37 -0.66 -15.52
CA LYS A 27 -4.13 -1.78 -16.07
C LYS A 27 -3.22 -2.99 -16.10
N LEU A 28 -3.66 -4.07 -15.49
CA LEU A 28 -2.86 -5.27 -15.30
C LEU A 28 -3.34 -6.37 -16.27
N PRO A 29 -2.43 -7.15 -16.88
CA PRO A 29 -2.83 -8.28 -17.72
C PRO A 29 -3.44 -9.39 -16.87
N MET A 30 -4.10 -10.36 -17.51
CA MET A 30 -4.60 -11.55 -16.84
C MET A 30 -3.45 -12.29 -16.12
N ALA A 31 -3.76 -12.87 -14.96
CA ALA A 31 -2.84 -13.71 -14.20
C ALA A 31 -3.62 -14.68 -13.33
N ILE A 32 -2.92 -15.70 -12.84
CA ILE A 32 -3.44 -16.57 -11.78
C ILE A 32 -3.53 -15.74 -10.51
N THR A 33 -4.74 -15.66 -9.97
CA THR A 33 -5.02 -14.92 -8.75
C THR A 33 -5.70 -15.81 -7.73
N ARG A 34 -5.34 -15.64 -6.47
CA ARG A 34 -6.07 -16.22 -5.34
C ARG A 34 -6.90 -15.13 -4.68
N HIS A 35 -8.20 -15.36 -4.56
CA HIS A 35 -9.08 -14.42 -3.88
C HIS A 35 -8.70 -14.31 -2.40
N ILE A 36 -8.58 -13.07 -1.90
CA ILE A 36 -8.38 -12.78 -0.47
C ILE A 36 -9.72 -12.37 0.12
N CYS A 37 -10.27 -11.24 -0.31
CA CYS A 37 -11.55 -10.74 0.16
C CYS A 37 -12.21 -9.75 -0.82
N ASN A 38 -13.50 -9.52 -0.62
CA ASN A 38 -14.18 -8.34 -1.14
C ASN A 38 -14.53 -7.44 0.06
N ALA A 39 -14.31 -6.15 -0.09
CA ALA A 39 -14.57 -5.17 0.97
C ALA A 39 -15.40 -4.00 0.45
N THR A 40 -16.02 -3.29 1.38
CA THR A 40 -16.69 -2.02 1.11
C THR A 40 -16.06 -0.96 2.00
N THR A 41 -15.66 0.16 1.41
CA THR A 41 -15.03 1.27 2.13
C THR A 41 -15.76 2.59 1.83
N ASN A 42 -15.59 3.59 2.69
CA ASN A 42 -16.11 4.94 2.48
C ASN A 42 -14.93 5.90 2.33
N ILE A 43 -14.76 6.47 1.14
CA ILE A 43 -13.72 7.45 0.85
C ILE A 43 -14.40 8.73 0.37
N HIS A 44 -14.19 9.83 1.08
CA HIS A 44 -14.78 11.14 0.78
C HIS A 44 -16.33 11.09 0.62
N GLY A 45 -17.00 10.34 1.50
CA GLY A 45 -18.46 10.20 1.50
C GLY A 45 -19.01 9.25 0.43
N LYS A 46 -18.15 8.60 -0.37
CA LYS A 46 -18.55 7.64 -1.40
C LYS A 46 -18.28 6.22 -0.94
N VAL A 47 -19.32 5.39 -1.00
CA VAL A 47 -19.20 3.95 -0.76
C VAL A 47 -18.59 3.29 -2.00
N ILE A 48 -17.44 2.67 -1.83
CA ILE A 48 -16.69 2.00 -2.89
C ILE A 48 -16.54 0.52 -2.53
N LYS A 49 -16.97 -0.36 -3.44
CA LYS A 49 -16.70 -1.79 -3.35
C LYS A 49 -15.34 -2.09 -3.97
N VAL A 50 -14.53 -2.88 -3.28
CA VAL A 50 -13.21 -3.30 -3.73
C VAL A 50 -13.07 -4.81 -3.70
N SER A 51 -12.32 -5.35 -4.64
CA SER A 51 -11.87 -6.74 -4.64
C SER A 51 -10.38 -6.78 -4.38
N VAL A 52 -9.97 -7.64 -3.45
CA VAL A 52 -8.59 -7.86 -3.04
C VAL A 52 -8.22 -9.29 -3.37
N VAL A 53 -7.20 -9.44 -4.20
CA VAL A 53 -6.69 -10.74 -4.64
C VAL A 53 -5.18 -10.77 -4.50
N GLU A 54 -4.64 -11.92 -4.16
CA GLU A 54 -3.23 -12.20 -4.34
C GLU A 54 -2.99 -12.51 -5.81
N ARG A 55 -2.01 -11.86 -6.41
CA ARG A 55 -1.45 -12.24 -7.70
C ARG A 55 -0.24 -13.11 -7.40
N VAL A 56 -0.40 -14.42 -7.59
CA VAL A 56 0.55 -15.44 -7.10
C VAL A 56 1.96 -15.15 -7.64
N GLY A 57 2.93 -15.02 -6.73
CA GLY A 57 4.33 -14.72 -7.07
C GLY A 57 4.65 -13.24 -7.30
N TYR A 58 3.67 -12.33 -7.21
CA TYR A 58 3.86 -10.90 -7.45
C TYR A 58 3.48 -10.01 -6.26
N GLY A 59 2.32 -10.22 -5.64
CA GLY A 59 1.85 -9.37 -4.55
C GLY A 59 0.33 -9.32 -4.41
N VAL A 60 -0.18 -8.28 -3.76
CA VAL A 60 -1.62 -8.07 -3.53
C VAL A 60 -2.16 -7.00 -4.48
N GLN A 61 -3.20 -7.37 -5.21
CA GLN A 61 -3.91 -6.51 -6.14
C GLN A 61 -5.25 -6.07 -5.54
N ILE A 62 -5.51 -4.77 -5.57
CA ILE A 62 -6.76 -4.14 -5.15
C ILE A 62 -7.40 -3.48 -6.37
N THR A 63 -8.66 -3.81 -6.62
CA THR A 63 -9.44 -3.23 -7.72
C THR A 63 -10.76 -2.68 -7.20
N ALA A 64 -11.04 -1.42 -7.50
CA ALA A 64 -12.34 -0.80 -7.21
C ALA A 64 -13.35 -1.17 -8.30
N GLN A 65 -14.61 -1.42 -7.90
CA GLN A 65 -15.68 -1.74 -8.85
C GLN A 65 -15.82 -0.61 -9.88
N GLY A 66 -15.80 -0.97 -11.17
CA GLY A 66 -15.89 -0.02 -12.29
C GLY A 66 -14.58 0.68 -12.65
N ASN A 67 -13.46 0.36 -11.99
CA ASN A 67 -12.14 0.87 -12.37
C ASN A 67 -11.35 -0.20 -13.13
N GLU A 68 -10.85 0.16 -14.32
CA GLU A 68 -10.02 -0.75 -15.14
C GLU A 68 -8.57 -0.86 -14.66
N LYS A 69 -8.12 0.10 -13.84
CA LYS A 69 -6.80 0.07 -13.21
C LYS A 69 -6.90 -0.60 -11.86
N SER A 70 -5.82 -1.27 -11.49
CA SER A 70 -5.65 -1.87 -10.17
C SER A 70 -4.44 -1.26 -9.47
N CYS A 71 -4.50 -1.21 -8.15
CA CYS A 71 -3.33 -0.99 -7.32
C CYS A 71 -2.70 -2.36 -7.04
N LEU A 72 -1.44 -2.55 -7.41
CA LEU A 72 -0.65 -3.73 -7.06
C LEU A 72 0.41 -3.32 -6.06
N VAL A 73 0.30 -3.84 -4.84
CA VAL A 73 1.36 -3.79 -3.84
C VAL A 73 2.19 -5.05 -4.03
N THR A 74 3.43 -4.89 -4.52
CA THR A 74 4.33 -6.03 -4.73
C THR A 74 4.79 -6.59 -3.38
N TYR A 75 5.23 -7.86 -3.33
CA TYR A 75 5.83 -8.39 -2.10
C TYR A 75 7.09 -7.61 -1.69
N GLU A 76 7.89 -7.14 -2.65
CA GLU A 76 9.02 -6.25 -2.40
C GLU A 76 8.57 -4.95 -1.72
N ALA A 77 7.49 -4.33 -2.20
CA ALA A 77 6.90 -3.16 -1.55
C ALA A 77 6.44 -3.45 -0.12
N MET A 78 5.89 -4.64 0.13
CA MET A 78 5.52 -5.05 1.49
C MET A 78 6.73 -5.16 2.42
N LEU A 79 7.85 -5.68 1.93
CA LEU A 79 9.10 -5.74 2.69
C LEU A 79 9.65 -4.34 2.96
N GLY A 80 9.67 -3.45 1.96
CA GLY A 80 10.09 -2.06 2.15
C GLY A 80 9.19 -1.29 3.13
N MET A 81 7.88 -1.54 3.10
CA MET A 81 6.95 -0.98 4.10
C MET A 81 7.22 -1.55 5.50
N ALA A 82 7.48 -2.86 5.62
CA ALA A 82 7.82 -3.49 6.88
C ALA A 82 9.13 -2.95 7.47
N GLU A 83 10.14 -2.75 6.63
CA GLU A 83 11.40 -2.10 6.99
C GLU A 83 11.18 -0.67 7.47
N ALA A 84 10.45 0.15 6.71
CA ALA A 84 10.15 1.53 7.09
C ALA A 84 9.32 1.63 8.39
N MET A 85 8.56 0.59 8.73
CA MET A 85 7.83 0.48 9.99
C MET A 85 8.69 -0.02 11.16
N GLY A 86 9.97 -0.34 10.93
CA GLY A 86 10.89 -0.84 11.94
C GLY A 86 10.69 -2.32 12.29
N LEU A 87 10.04 -3.11 11.42
CA LEU A 87 9.86 -4.55 11.66
C LEU A 87 11.21 -5.28 11.82
N PHE A 88 12.24 -4.78 11.14
CA PHE A 88 13.59 -5.35 11.16
C PHE A 88 14.55 -4.60 12.09
N ASP A 89 14.06 -3.61 12.86
CA ASP A 89 14.89 -2.88 13.80
C ASP A 89 15.29 -3.79 14.97
N GLU A 90 16.57 -3.73 15.37
CA GLU A 90 17.02 -4.45 16.54
C GLU A 90 16.37 -3.89 17.81
N VAL A 91 15.69 -4.75 18.57
CA VAL A 91 15.18 -4.38 19.89
C VAL A 91 16.38 -4.24 20.83
N LYS A 92 16.81 -3.01 21.07
CA LYS A 92 17.74 -2.73 22.17
C LYS A 92 16.98 -2.92 23.48
N GLU A 93 17.11 -4.09 24.09
CA GLU A 93 16.72 -4.28 25.49
C GLU A 93 17.50 -3.27 26.34
N GLN A 94 16.79 -2.28 26.89
CA GLN A 94 17.36 -1.39 27.89
C GLN A 94 17.53 -2.19 29.18
N ASN A 95 18.70 -2.80 29.36
CA ASN A 95 19.13 -3.20 30.69
C ASN A 95 19.36 -1.94 31.51
N ASN A 96 18.40 -1.61 32.37
CA ASN A 96 18.60 -0.68 33.46
C ASN A 96 19.42 -1.41 34.55
N ASP A 97 20.74 -1.28 34.48
CA ASP A 97 21.63 -1.53 35.62
C ASP A 97 21.54 -0.37 36.63
#